data_AF-A0A7V2T246-F1
#
_entry.id   AF-A0A7V2T246-F1
#
_cell.length_a   1.000
_cell.length_b   1.000
_cell.length_c   1.000
_cell.angle_alpha   90.00
_cell.angle_beta   90.00
_cell.angle_gamma   90.00
#
_symmetry.space_group_name_H-M   'P 1'
#
loop_
_entity.id
_entity.type
_entity.pdbx_description
1 polymer ?
#
loop_
_entity_poly.entity_id
_entity_poly.type
_entity_poly.pdbx_seq_one_letter_code
_entity_poly.pdbx_strand_id
1 'polypeptide(L)'
;MNIKSLVLAVILSILSLSSFAEVVNINKADVATFQYYLNGIGVKKASSIIKYRTENKHFKTLAEIKKVHGIGEKIFNKIKENISLTGDVVSISKTKTKTVEKKIKIEVIVKKENKNKIEKITEDEVENTEIEKLDSE
;
A
#
# COMPACT_ATOMS: atom_id res chain seq x y z
N MET A 1 6.52 12.09 -54.60
CA MET A 1 6.18 12.07 -53.16
C MET A 1 7.38 11.51 -52.41
N ASN A 2 7.96 12.29 -51.50
CA ASN A 2 9.24 11.91 -50.87
C ASN A 2 9.00 10.81 -49.82
N ILE A 3 9.63 9.65 -50.01
CA ILE A 3 9.55 8.51 -49.09
C ILE A 3 9.92 8.92 -47.65
N LYS A 4 10.84 9.88 -47.51
CA LYS A 4 11.22 10.46 -46.21
C LYS A 4 10.05 11.17 -45.51
N SER A 5 9.23 11.92 -46.25
CA SER A 5 8.02 12.55 -45.71
C SER A 5 6.93 11.53 -45.39
N LEU A 6 6.85 10.44 -46.16
CA LEU A 6 5.87 9.38 -45.91
C LEU A 6 6.22 8.59 -44.65
N VAL A 7 7.49 8.24 -44.45
CA VAL A 7 7.99 7.56 -43.24
C VAL A 7 7.81 8.45 -42.01
N LEU A 8 8.07 9.75 -42.12
CA LEU A 8 7.89 10.70 -41.02
C LEU A 8 6.41 10.85 -40.61
N ALA A 9 5.49 10.87 -41.57
CA ALA A 9 4.04 10.96 -41.31
C ALA A 9 3.48 9.69 -40.63
N VAL A 10 3.97 8.50 -41.04
CA VAL A 10 3.55 7.23 -40.42
C VAL A 10 4.03 7.14 -38.96
N ILE A 11 5.26 7.57 -38.67
CA ILE A 11 5.81 7.56 -37.30
C ILE A 11 5.05 8.53 -36.37
N LEU A 12 4.64 9.70 -36.87
CA LEU A 12 3.88 10.67 -36.08
C LEU A 12 2.47 10.18 -35.72
N SER A 13 1.84 9.38 -36.59
CA SER A 13 0.51 8.81 -36.35
C SER A 13 0.47 7.76 -35.23
N ILE A 14 1.60 7.12 -34.96
CA ILE A 14 1.71 6.05 -33.94
C ILE A 14 1.94 6.64 -32.54
N LEU A 15 2.27 7.94 -32.41
CA LEU A 15 2.58 8.56 -31.11
C LEU A 15 1.33 8.93 -30.27
N SER A 16 0.12 8.77 -30.81
CA SER A 16 -1.14 9.01 -30.08
C SER A 16 -1.55 7.84 -29.18
N LEU A 17 -0.61 7.23 -28.44
CA LEU A 17 -0.91 6.19 -27.46
C LEU A 17 -1.77 6.77 -26.33
N SER A 18 -3.07 6.54 -26.45
CA SER A 18 -4.10 6.43 -25.40
C SER A 18 -3.60 6.64 -23.97
N SER A 19 -3.86 7.83 -23.44
CA SER A 19 -3.83 8.11 -22.01
C SER A 19 -4.97 7.37 -21.33
N PHE A 20 -4.71 6.17 -20.83
CA PHE A 20 -5.65 5.48 -19.96
C PHE A 20 -5.70 6.25 -18.63
N ALA A 21 -6.82 6.93 -18.38
CA ALA A 21 -7.07 7.52 -17.07
C ALA A 21 -7.07 6.39 -16.03
N GLU A 22 -6.13 6.41 -15.09
CA GLU A 22 -6.11 5.45 -13.99
C GLU A 22 -7.24 5.80 -13.01
N VAL A 23 -8.27 4.93 -13.00
CA VAL A 23 -9.43 5.07 -12.13
C VAL A 23 -9.32 4.10 -10.95
N VAL A 24 -9.56 4.60 -9.75
CA VAL A 24 -9.44 3.84 -8.51
C VAL A 24 -10.76 3.18 -8.14
N ASN A 25 -10.76 1.85 -8.03
CA ASN A 25 -11.92 1.15 -7.48
C ASN A 25 -12.02 1.38 -5.95
N ILE A 26 -13.05 2.10 -5.50
CA ILE A 26 -13.23 2.46 -4.08
C ILE A 26 -13.59 1.27 -3.18
N ASN A 27 -14.15 0.21 -3.75
CA ASN A 27 -14.51 -1.02 -3.04
C ASN A 27 -13.32 -1.95 -2.83
N LYS A 28 -12.26 -1.81 -3.63
CA LYS A 28 -11.12 -2.75 -3.60
C LYS A 28 -9.77 -2.11 -3.26
N ALA A 29 -9.57 -0.83 -3.57
CA ALA A 29 -8.27 -0.16 -3.41
C ALA A 29 -7.78 -0.12 -1.96
N ASP A 30 -6.46 -0.04 -1.82
CA ASP A 30 -5.78 0.08 -0.53
C ASP A 30 -5.45 1.56 -0.20
N VAL A 31 -4.92 1.78 1.01
CA VAL A 31 -4.59 3.12 1.51
C VAL A 31 -3.53 3.79 0.61
N ALA A 32 -2.57 3.03 0.09
CA ALA A 32 -1.52 3.58 -0.76
C ALA A 32 -2.08 4.04 -2.12
N THR A 33 -2.95 3.23 -2.74
CA THR A 33 -3.63 3.58 -3.99
C THR A 33 -4.45 4.86 -3.83
N PHE A 34 -5.23 4.98 -2.74
CA PHE A 34 -5.99 6.22 -2.51
C PHE A 34 -5.11 7.45 -2.37
N GLN A 35 -3.96 7.34 -1.70
CA GLN A 35 -3.05 8.48 -1.53
C GLN A 35 -2.35 8.88 -2.83
N TYR A 36 -1.99 7.91 -3.65
CA TYR A 36 -1.25 8.16 -4.88
C TYR A 36 -2.15 8.78 -5.96
N TYR A 37 -3.38 8.27 -6.10
CA TYR A 37 -4.26 8.66 -7.20
C TYR A 37 -5.29 9.73 -6.86
N LEU A 38 -5.65 9.93 -5.58
CA LEU A 38 -6.73 10.85 -5.20
C LEU A 38 -6.18 12.13 -4.53
N ASN A 39 -6.25 13.25 -5.25
CA ASN A 39 -5.84 14.54 -4.71
C ASN A 39 -6.70 14.95 -3.49
N GLY A 40 -6.03 15.27 -2.38
CA GLY A 40 -6.68 15.70 -1.14
C GLY A 40 -7.11 14.53 -0.22
N ILE A 41 -6.78 13.29 -0.58
CA ILE A 41 -6.95 12.09 0.26
C ILE A 41 -5.58 11.68 0.81
N GLY A 42 -5.33 11.99 2.09
CA GLY A 42 -4.17 11.46 2.83
C GLY A 42 -4.52 10.19 3.62
N VAL A 43 -3.54 9.64 4.34
CA VAL A 43 -3.66 8.42 5.18
C VAL A 43 -4.96 8.40 5.99
N LYS A 44 -5.26 9.47 6.73
CA LYS A 44 -6.45 9.54 7.60
C LYS A 44 -7.76 9.34 6.83
N LYS A 45 -7.93 10.03 5.70
CA LYS A 45 -9.16 9.94 4.88
C LYS A 45 -9.24 8.61 4.14
N ALA A 46 -8.12 8.12 3.62
CA ALA A 46 -8.04 6.81 2.99
C ALA A 46 -8.44 5.69 3.97
N SER A 47 -7.95 5.74 5.21
CA SER A 47 -8.39 4.81 6.27
C SER A 47 -9.88 4.95 6.58
N SER A 48 -10.43 6.17 6.57
CA SER A 48 -11.88 6.36 6.74
C SER A 48 -12.70 5.75 5.60
N ILE A 49 -12.21 5.74 4.35
CA ILE A 49 -12.87 5.08 3.22
C ILE A 49 -12.91 3.56 3.45
N ILE A 50 -11.78 2.97 3.86
CA ILE A 50 -11.71 1.53 4.16
C ILE A 50 -12.63 1.19 5.33
N LYS A 51 -12.59 1.97 6.41
CA LYS A 51 -13.48 1.79 7.56
C LYS A 51 -14.95 1.83 7.12
N TYR A 52 -15.33 2.82 6.32
CA TYR A 52 -16.70 2.96 5.83
C TYR A 52 -17.16 1.74 5.04
N ARG A 53 -16.36 1.22 4.09
CA ARG A 53 -16.75 0.04 3.31
C ARG A 53 -16.79 -1.26 4.12
N THR A 54 -15.99 -1.35 5.19
CA THR A 54 -16.01 -2.48 6.12
C THR A 54 -17.29 -2.46 6.96
N GLU A 55 -17.70 -1.29 7.44
CA GLU A 55 -18.87 -1.13 8.32
C GLU A 55 -20.21 -1.10 7.56
N ASN A 56 -20.26 -0.43 6.41
CA ASN A 56 -21.49 -0.15 5.67
C ASN A 56 -21.67 -1.06 4.45
N LYS A 57 -20.83 -2.09 4.32
CA LYS A 57 -20.63 -2.88 3.09
C LYS A 57 -20.05 -2.01 1.96
N HIS A 58 -19.85 -2.60 0.79
CA HIS A 58 -19.34 -1.90 -0.39
C HIS A 58 -20.20 -0.69 -0.77
N PHE A 59 -19.54 0.35 -1.27
CA PHE A 59 -20.18 1.51 -1.88
C PHE A 59 -21.03 1.07 -3.07
N LYS A 60 -22.29 1.52 -3.12
CA LYS A 60 -23.21 1.24 -4.24
C LYS A 60 -23.26 2.39 -5.25
N THR A 61 -22.92 3.59 -4.82
CA THR A 61 -22.89 4.80 -5.63
C THR A 61 -21.62 5.59 -5.33
N LEU A 62 -21.09 6.33 -6.31
CA LEU A 62 -19.92 7.19 -6.07
C LEU A 62 -20.24 8.30 -5.05
N ALA A 63 -21.49 8.76 -5.00
CA ALA A 63 -21.93 9.81 -4.08
C ALA A 63 -21.87 9.38 -2.60
N GLU A 64 -21.93 8.08 -2.29
CA GLU A 64 -21.79 7.57 -0.92
C GLU A 64 -20.43 7.86 -0.30
N ILE A 65 -19.39 8.13 -1.10
CA ILE A 65 -18.09 8.53 -0.57
C ILE A 65 -18.17 9.83 0.24
N LYS A 66 -19.19 10.67 0.01
CA LYS A 66 -19.46 11.88 0.81
C LYS A 66 -19.92 11.58 2.24
N LYS A 67 -20.32 10.34 2.53
CA LYS A 67 -20.69 9.88 3.88
C LYS A 67 -19.47 9.48 4.71
N VAL A 68 -18.30 9.37 4.08
CA VAL A 68 -17.04 9.06 4.75
C VAL A 68 -16.58 10.29 5.54
N HIS A 69 -16.20 10.07 6.80
CA HIS A 69 -15.69 11.14 7.65
C HIS A 69 -14.49 11.86 7.00
N GLY A 70 -14.60 13.19 6.88
CA GLY A 70 -13.56 14.03 6.28
C GLY A 70 -13.58 14.10 4.74
N ILE A 71 -14.57 13.51 4.07
CA ILE A 71 -14.81 13.65 2.62
C ILE A 71 -16.12 14.43 2.41
N GLY A 72 -15.99 15.75 2.27
CA GLY A 72 -17.12 16.61 1.88
C GLY A 72 -17.20 16.83 0.37
N GLU A 73 -18.15 17.65 -0.05
CA GLU A 73 -18.40 17.97 -1.46
C GLU A 73 -17.18 18.54 -2.20
N LYS A 74 -16.40 19.40 -1.52
CA LYS A 74 -15.15 19.96 -2.07
C LYS A 74 -14.14 18.87 -2.45
N ILE A 75 -14.01 17.83 -1.63
CA ILE A 75 -13.07 16.73 -1.91
C ILE A 75 -13.67 15.80 -2.96
N PHE A 76 -14.96 15.47 -2.82
CA PHE A 76 -15.66 14.65 -3.80
C PHE A 76 -15.52 15.20 -5.23
N ASN A 77 -15.73 16.51 -5.42
CA ASN A 77 -15.61 17.14 -6.73
C ASN A 77 -14.20 17.04 -7.34
N LYS A 78 -13.15 16.94 -6.50
CA LYS A 78 -11.76 16.77 -6.95
C LYS A 78 -11.43 15.33 -7.35
N ILE A 79 -12.13 14.35 -6.78
CA ILE A 79 -11.77 12.93 -6.92
C ILE A 79 -12.79 12.13 -7.74
N LYS A 80 -13.99 12.66 -7.99
CA LYS A 80 -15.10 11.95 -8.63
C LYS A 80 -14.76 11.35 -10.01
N GLU A 81 -13.83 11.97 -10.73
CA GLU A 81 -13.39 11.53 -12.06
C GLU A 81 -12.32 10.43 -11.98
N ASN A 82 -11.69 10.26 -10.82
CA ASN A 82 -10.63 9.28 -10.57
C ASN A 82 -11.11 8.07 -9.75
N ILE A 83 -12.42 7.94 -9.51
CA ILE A 83 -12.99 6.83 -8.73
C ILE A 83 -14.03 6.04 -9.54
N SER A 84 -14.06 4.73 -9.33
CA SER A 84 -15.09 3.83 -9.88
C SER A 84 -15.61 2.84 -8.85
N LEU A 85 -16.78 2.28 -9.13
CA LEU A 85 -17.36 1.15 -8.41
C LEU A 85 -16.98 -0.19 -9.05
N THR A 86 -16.81 -0.17 -10.37
CA THR A 86 -16.56 -1.31 -11.24
C THR A 86 -15.18 -1.20 -11.88
N GLY A 87 -14.55 -2.36 -12.14
CA GLY A 87 -13.15 -2.45 -12.56
C GLY A 87 -12.30 -3.10 -11.46
N ASP A 88 -11.26 -3.84 -11.83
CA ASP A 88 -10.29 -4.31 -10.84
C ASP A 88 -9.44 -3.15 -10.33
N VAL A 89 -8.84 -3.29 -9.15
CA VAL A 89 -7.83 -2.32 -8.69
C VAL A 89 -6.84 -2.13 -9.83
N VAL A 90 -6.60 -0.86 -10.19
CA VAL A 90 -5.71 -0.37 -11.25
C VAL A 90 -4.68 -1.43 -11.66
N SER A 91 -4.60 -1.68 -12.98
CA SER A 91 -3.77 -2.61 -13.77
C SER A 91 -2.27 -2.76 -13.40
N ILE A 92 -1.95 -2.88 -12.11
CA ILE A 92 -0.61 -3.03 -11.50
C ILE A 92 -0.29 -4.52 -11.28
N SER A 93 -1.15 -5.44 -11.72
CA SER A 93 -0.90 -6.89 -11.72
C SER A 93 0.14 -7.37 -12.74
N LYS A 94 0.91 -6.47 -13.40
CA LYS A 94 2.08 -6.86 -14.22
C LYS A 94 3.45 -6.30 -13.83
N THR A 95 3.59 -5.42 -12.82
CA THR A 95 4.93 -4.81 -12.62
C THR A 95 5.26 -4.32 -11.21
N LYS A 96 5.05 -5.13 -10.16
CA LYS A 96 5.95 -5.11 -8.97
C LYS A 96 5.88 -6.35 -8.07
N THR A 97 5.68 -7.54 -8.63
CA THR A 97 5.78 -8.81 -7.89
C THR A 97 7.11 -9.51 -8.22
N LYS A 98 8.23 -8.93 -7.79
CA LYS A 98 9.53 -9.62 -7.70
C LYS A 98 10.50 -9.06 -6.65
N THR A 99 10.14 -8.00 -5.92
CA THR A 99 11.07 -7.33 -4.98
C THR A 99 10.62 -7.37 -3.51
N VAL A 100 9.38 -7.73 -3.20
CA VAL A 100 8.87 -7.71 -1.82
C VAL A 100 9.13 -9.03 -1.06
N GLU A 101 9.19 -10.18 -1.74
CA GLU A 101 9.47 -11.46 -1.06
C GLU A 101 10.89 -11.56 -0.50
N LYS A 102 11.87 -10.89 -1.12
CA LYS A 102 13.24 -10.88 -0.59
C LYS A 102 13.39 -10.02 0.67
N LYS A 103 12.55 -8.98 0.85
CA LYS A 103 12.65 -8.07 2.00
C LYS A 103 11.96 -8.63 3.25
N ILE A 104 10.83 -9.33 3.09
CA ILE A 104 10.11 -9.96 4.21
C ILE A 104 10.91 -11.13 4.80
N LYS A 105 11.65 -11.89 3.98
CA LYS A 105 12.49 -12.99 4.50
C LYS A 105 13.66 -12.49 5.35
N ILE A 106 14.25 -11.33 5.04
CA ILE A 106 15.37 -10.77 5.78
C ILE A 106 14.91 -10.22 7.14
N GLU A 107 13.74 -9.59 7.23
CA GLU A 107 13.26 -9.03 8.50
C GLU A 107 12.79 -10.10 9.51
N VAL A 108 12.31 -11.25 9.02
CA VAL A 108 11.96 -12.40 9.87
C VAL A 108 13.21 -13.15 10.37
N ILE A 109 14.29 -13.20 9.57
CA ILE A 109 15.57 -13.81 9.98
C ILE A 109 16.26 -12.97 11.07
N VAL A 110 16.31 -11.63 10.91
CA VAL A 110 16.98 -10.74 11.88
C VAL A 110 16.28 -10.74 13.25
N LYS A 111 14.95 -10.92 13.30
CA LYS A 111 14.23 -11.04 14.59
C LYS A 111 14.41 -12.41 15.26
N LYS A 112 14.68 -13.47 14.50
CA LYS A 112 14.89 -14.82 15.05
C LYS A 112 16.30 -14.98 15.66
N GLU A 113 17.32 -14.38 15.05
CA GLU A 113 18.68 -14.37 15.62
C GLU A 113 18.78 -13.55 16.90
N ASN A 114 18.06 -12.43 17.01
CA ASN A 114 18.10 -11.61 18.21
C ASN A 114 17.33 -12.20 19.40
N LYS A 115 16.40 -13.14 19.20
CA LYS A 115 15.73 -13.85 20.29
C LYS A 115 16.63 -14.92 20.92
N ASN A 116 17.39 -15.66 20.10
CA ASN A 116 18.28 -16.73 20.56
C ASN A 116 19.53 -16.22 21.31
N LYS A 117 19.90 -14.93 21.18
CA LYS A 117 21.00 -14.33 21.95
C LYS A 117 20.57 -13.85 23.34
N ILE A 118 19.27 -13.60 23.56
CA ILE A 118 18.74 -13.08 24.83
C ILE A 118 18.47 -14.23 25.80
N GLU A 119 18.06 -15.41 25.32
CA GLU A 119 17.82 -16.59 26.19
C GLU A 119 19.12 -17.24 26.73
N LYS A 120 20.27 -17.05 26.07
CA LYS A 120 21.56 -17.58 26.55
C LYS A 120 22.25 -16.71 27.62
N ILE A 121 21.79 -15.48 27.84
CA ILE A 121 22.39 -14.57 28.83
C ILE A 121 21.76 -14.76 30.23
N THR A 122 20.59 -15.41 30.31
CA THR A 122 19.86 -15.64 31.57
C THR A 122 20.13 -16.97 32.28
N GLU A 123 20.93 -17.88 31.71
CA GLU A 123 21.29 -19.15 32.37
C GLU A 123 22.69 -19.14 33.02
N ASP A 124 23.61 -18.26 32.61
CA ASP A 124 24.98 -18.21 33.16
C ASP A 124 25.14 -17.28 34.39
N GLU A 125 24.09 -16.53 34.79
CA GLU A 125 24.15 -15.59 35.93
C GLU A 125 23.54 -16.15 37.23
N VAL A 126 22.92 -17.34 37.19
CA VAL A 126 22.30 -17.99 38.38
C VAL A 126 23.29 -18.92 39.12
N GLU A 127 24.38 -19.36 38.51
CA GLU A 127 25.33 -20.29 39.15
C GLU A 127 26.43 -19.59 39.99
N ASN A 128 26.48 -18.24 39.99
CA ASN A 128 27.49 -17.48 40.74
C ASN A 128 26.96 -16.76 42.00
N THR A 129 25.77 -17.11 42.50
CA THR A 129 25.24 -16.58 43.78
C THR A 129 25.16 -17.60 44.93
N GLU A 130 25.63 -18.84 44.75
CA GLU A 130 25.51 -19.91 45.77
C GLU A 130 26.84 -20.34 46.44
N ILE A 131 27.95 -19.59 46.27
CA ILE A 131 29.27 -20.00 46.85
C ILE A 131 29.73 -19.17 48.06
N GLU A 132 29.04 -18.09 48.49
CA GLU A 132 29.55 -17.20 49.56
C GLU A 132 28.74 -17.20 50.87
N LYS A 133 28.21 -18.36 51.30
CA LYS A 133 27.58 -18.52 52.64
C LYS A 133 27.90 -19.83 53.38
N LEU A 134 29.15 -20.30 53.29
CA LEU A 134 29.69 -21.34 54.17
C LEU A 134 31.01 -20.85 54.76
N ASP A 135 30.91 -19.91 55.69
CA ASP A 135 31.94 -19.64 56.71
C ASP A 135 31.25 -19.06 57.94
N SER A 136 30.49 -19.92 58.61
CA SER A 136 30.18 -19.81 60.04
C SER A 136 29.76 -21.19 60.56
N GLU A 137 30.64 -21.75 61.39
CA GLU A 137 30.62 -23.05 62.09
C GLU A 137 31.22 -24.27 61.37
#